data_AF-A0A7Y4ZA92-F1
#
_entry.id   AF-A0A7Y4ZA92-F1
#
_cell.length_a   1.000
_cell.length_b   1.000
_cell.length_c   1.000
_cell.angle_alpha   90.00
_cell.angle_beta   90.00
_cell.angle_gamma   90.00
#
_symmetry.space_group_name_H-M   'P 1'
#
loop_
_entity.id
_entity.type
_entity.pdbx_description
1 polymer ?
#
loop_
_entity_poly.entity_id
_entity_poly.type
_entity_poly.pdbx_seq_one_letter_code
_entity_poly.pdbx_strand_id
1 'polypeptide(L)'
;MQGKKLKYYRREFKAMGTPCEIQLFDRKTANASHAADAAIADVQRLEALYSRYKADSFLSEINRVAASGGSISVDDETACLLDYAVTCYEQSDGM
;
A
#
# COMPACT_ATOMS: atom_id res chain seq x y z
N MET A 1 -0.01 -13.12 38.54
CA MET A 1 0.43 -12.28 37.40
C MET A 1 -0.80 -11.64 36.77
N GLN A 2 -1.04 -10.34 37.00
CA GLN A 2 -2.22 -9.66 36.46
C GLN A 2 -1.94 -9.29 34.99
N GLY A 3 -2.59 -9.98 34.06
CA GLY A 3 -2.47 -9.72 32.63
C GLY A 3 -2.96 -8.31 32.31
N LYS A 4 -2.08 -7.42 31.82
CA LYS A 4 -2.46 -6.07 31.41
C LYS A 4 -3.53 -6.15 30.31
N LYS A 5 -4.70 -5.55 30.57
CA LYS A 5 -5.84 -5.45 29.66
C LYS A 5 -5.43 -4.73 28.37
N LEU A 6 -5.81 -5.27 27.22
CA LEU A 6 -5.65 -4.62 25.93
C LEU A 6 -6.59 -3.42 25.84
N LYS A 7 -6.10 -2.34 25.22
CA LYS A 7 -6.84 -1.12 24.93
C LYS A 7 -7.07 -1.06 23.43
N TYR A 8 -8.31 -0.75 23.06
CA TYR A 8 -8.67 -0.46 21.68
C TYR A 8 -8.12 0.90 21.25
N TYR A 9 -7.64 0.97 20.02
CA TYR A 9 -7.17 2.18 19.35
C TYR A 9 -7.71 2.17 17.92
N ARG A 10 -8.19 3.33 17.47
CA ARG A 10 -8.72 3.54 16.12
C ARG A 10 -8.12 4.80 15.54
N ARG A 11 -7.73 4.75 14.27
CA ARG A 11 -7.21 5.89 13.53
C ARG A 11 -7.75 5.91 12.11
N GLU A 12 -8.43 7.00 11.79
CA GLU A 12 -8.90 7.32 10.45
C GLU A 12 -7.83 8.12 9.70
N PHE A 13 -7.73 7.89 8.40
CA PHE A 13 -6.86 8.61 7.49
C PHE A 13 -7.43 8.58 6.07
N LYS A 14 -6.83 9.35 5.15
CA LYS A 14 -7.18 9.32 3.73
C LYS A 14 -6.00 8.76 2.95
N ALA A 15 -6.28 7.84 2.05
CA ALA A 15 -5.32 7.33 1.09
C ALA A 15 -6.05 6.77 -0.12
N MET A 16 -5.37 6.71 -1.26
CA MET A 16 -5.86 6.11 -2.51
C MET A 16 -7.24 6.64 -2.94
N GLY A 17 -7.51 7.93 -2.66
CA GLY A 17 -8.77 8.59 -3.00
C GLY A 17 -9.98 8.23 -2.12
N THR A 18 -9.81 7.51 -1.01
CA THR A 18 -10.92 7.08 -0.12
C THR A 18 -10.59 7.33 1.37
N PRO A 19 -11.59 7.47 2.26
CA PRO A 19 -11.37 7.30 3.69
C PRO A 19 -10.94 5.86 4.01
N CYS A 20 -9.95 5.74 4.90
CA CYS A 20 -9.36 4.49 5.37
C CYS A 20 -9.29 4.51 6.91
N GLU A 21 -9.15 3.32 7.50
CA GLU A 21 -9.06 3.20 8.96
C GLU A 21 -8.16 2.04 9.39
N ILE A 22 -7.40 2.26 10.46
CA ILE A 22 -6.65 1.24 11.18
C ILE A 22 -7.22 1.10 12.60
N GLN A 23 -7.48 -0.14 12.99
CA GLN A 23 -7.93 -0.52 14.33
C GLN A 23 -6.94 -1.49 14.95
N LEU A 24 -6.49 -1.20 16.18
CA LEU A 24 -5.46 -1.96 16.87
C LEU A 24 -5.84 -2.18 18.33
N PHE A 25 -5.31 -3.25 18.91
CA PHE A 25 -5.42 -3.54 20.34
C PHE A 25 -4.02 -3.69 20.93
N ASP A 26 -3.66 -2.80 21.86
CA ASP A 26 -2.38 -2.88 22.57
C ASP A 26 -2.56 -2.54 24.05
N ARG A 27 -1.65 -3.00 24.90
CA ARG A 27 -1.61 -2.64 26.33
C ARG A 27 -1.30 -1.15 26.53
N LYS A 28 -0.61 -0.52 25.58
CA LYS A 28 -0.25 0.90 25.56
C LYS A 28 -0.74 1.55 24.26
N THR A 29 -1.58 2.56 24.39
CA THR A 29 -2.08 3.35 23.25
C THR A 29 -0.96 3.94 22.40
N ALA A 30 0.18 4.31 23.01
CA ALA A 30 1.35 4.82 22.28
C ALA A 30 1.93 3.80 21.28
N ASN A 31 1.96 2.51 21.65
CA ASN A 31 2.44 1.46 20.74
C ASN A 31 1.51 1.31 19.53
N ALA A 32 0.19 1.27 19.79
CA ALA A 32 -0.81 1.22 18.73
C ALA A 32 -0.74 2.45 17.82
N SER A 33 -0.53 3.65 18.39
CA SER A 33 -0.34 4.87 17.61
C SER A 33 0.88 4.78 16.70
N HIS A 34 2.04 4.41 17.23
CA HIS A 34 3.26 4.28 16.42
C HIS A 34 3.13 3.23 15.31
N ALA A 35 2.47 2.10 15.60
CA ALA A 35 2.21 1.09 14.58
C ALA A 35 1.27 1.61 13.48
N ALA A 36 0.22 2.36 13.86
CA ALA A 36 -0.66 2.99 12.89
C ALA A 36 0.04 4.09 12.08
N ASP A 37 0.91 4.89 12.70
CA ASP A 37 1.76 5.87 12.02
C ASP A 37 2.61 5.22 10.94
N ALA A 38 3.31 4.13 11.29
CA ALA A 38 4.17 3.41 10.36
C ALA A 38 3.37 2.80 9.19
N ALA A 39 2.24 2.16 9.47
CA ALA A 39 1.38 1.60 8.43
C ALA A 39 0.80 2.67 7.50
N ILE A 40 0.37 3.82 8.05
CA ILE A 40 -0.15 4.93 7.24
C ILE A 40 0.95 5.53 6.36
N ALA A 41 2.16 5.69 6.89
CA ALA A 41 3.29 6.18 6.11
C ALA A 41 3.62 5.23 4.93
N ASP A 42 3.55 3.92 5.14
CA ASP A 42 3.76 2.94 4.08
C ASP A 42 2.64 2.97 3.03
N VAL A 43 1.37 3.08 3.43
CA VAL A 43 0.25 3.27 2.49
C VAL A 43 0.43 4.54 1.66
N GLN A 44 0.90 5.63 2.27
CA GLN A 44 1.18 6.89 1.56
C GLN A 44 2.35 6.75 0.57
N ARG A 45 3.39 5.97 0.93
CA ARG A 45 4.48 5.61 0.01
C ARG A 45 3.95 4.85 -1.19
N LEU A 46 3.12 3.83 -0.98
CA LEU A 46 2.50 3.04 -2.05
C LEU A 46 1.61 3.90 -2.95
N GLU A 47 0.79 4.79 -2.37
CA GLU A 47 -0.02 5.73 -3.16
C GLU A 47 0.84 6.67 -4.01
N ALA A 48 2.00 7.11 -3.52
CA ALA A 48 2.91 7.93 -4.32
C ALA A 48 3.50 7.15 -5.51
N LEU A 49 3.87 5.87 -5.32
CA LEU A 49 4.43 5.01 -6.37
C LEU A 49 3.39 4.63 -7.42
N TYR A 50 2.19 4.26 -6.99
CA TYR A 50 1.21 3.58 -7.84
C TYR A 50 -0.04 4.41 -8.16
N SER A 51 -0.06 5.70 -7.82
CA SER A 51 -1.17 6.56 -8.23
C SER A 51 -1.18 6.78 -9.74
N ARG A 52 -2.29 6.41 -10.38
CA ARG A 52 -2.59 6.73 -11.78
C ARG A 52 -2.84 8.23 -12.04
N TYR A 53 -3.06 9.01 -10.99
CA TYR A 53 -3.44 10.43 -11.09
C TYR A 53 -2.24 11.37 -10.89
N LYS A 54 -1.13 10.86 -10.36
CA LYS A 54 0.12 11.60 -10.21
C LYS A 54 0.99 11.36 -11.43
N ALA A 55 1.25 12.42 -12.21
CA ALA A 55 2.03 12.32 -13.43
C ALA A 55 3.50 11.93 -13.17
N ASP A 56 4.00 12.19 -11.96
CA ASP A 56 5.34 11.89 -11.46
C ASP A 56 5.42 10.56 -10.67
N SER A 57 4.35 9.77 -10.63
CA SER A 57 4.40 8.44 -10.00
C SER A 57 5.24 7.46 -10.83
N PHE A 58 5.75 6.43 -10.15
CA PHE A 58 6.49 5.36 -10.81
C PHE A 58 5.61 4.59 -11.81
N LEU A 59 4.33 4.36 -11.48
CA LEU A 59 3.36 3.79 -12.42
C LEU A 59 3.21 4.64 -13.69
N SER A 60 3.17 5.97 -13.56
CA SER A 60 3.11 6.87 -14.71
C SER A 60 4.38 6.78 -15.56
N GLU A 61 5.55 6.56 -14.96
CA GLU A 61 6.80 6.30 -15.68
C GLU A 61 6.76 4.97 -16.45
N ILE A 62 6.35 3.88 -15.79
CA ILE A 62 6.16 2.57 -16.43
C ILE A 62 5.26 2.70 -17.66
N ASN A 63 4.13 3.39 -17.54
CA ASN A 63 3.20 3.59 -18.65
C ASN A 63 3.82 4.40 -19.82
N ARG A 64 4.64 5.41 -19.53
CA ARG A 64 5.33 6.17 -20.59
C ARG A 64 6.36 5.32 -21.33
N VAL A 65 7.13 4.50 -20.63
CA VAL A 65 8.10 3.57 -21.23
C VAL A 65 7.39 2.52 -22.08
N ALA A 66 6.29 1.97 -21.58
CA ALA A 66 5.48 1.00 -22.32
C ALA A 66 4.90 1.61 -23.61
N ALA A 67 4.45 2.86 -23.58
CA ALA A 67 3.91 3.54 -24.76
C ALA A 67 4.93 3.73 -25.90
N SER A 68 6.23 3.76 -25.58
CA SER A 68 7.31 3.78 -26.58
C SER A 68 7.87 2.40 -26.92
N GLY A 69 7.30 1.32 -26.36
CA GLY A 69 7.78 -0.05 -26.54
C GLY A 69 9.11 -0.34 -25.83
N GLY A 70 9.45 0.43 -24.79
CA GLY A 70 10.70 0.28 -24.05
C GLY A 70 10.65 -0.80 -22.96
N SER A 71 11.69 -0.81 -22.13
CA SER A 71 11.78 -1.66 -20.94
C SER A 71 12.32 -0.85 -19.77
N ILE A 72 11.86 -1.18 -18.57
CA ILE A 72 12.24 -0.50 -17.33
C ILE A 72 12.56 -1.55 -16.26
N SER A 73 13.58 -1.29 -15.45
CA SER A 73 13.87 -2.10 -14.27
C SER A 73 12.97 -1.68 -13.12
N VAL A 74 12.45 -2.66 -12.39
CA VAL A 74 11.63 -2.44 -11.19
C VAL A 74 12.30 -3.12 -10.00
N ASP A 75 11.94 -2.71 -8.79
CA ASP A 75 12.40 -3.39 -7.58
C ASP A 75 11.65 -4.71 -7.32
N ASP A 76 12.12 -5.48 -6.34
CA ASP A 76 11.54 -6.79 -6.00
C ASP A 76 10.07 -6.70 -5.55
N GLU A 77 9.70 -5.62 -4.85
CA GLU A 77 8.31 -5.38 -4.40
C GLU A 77 7.39 -5.19 -5.61
N THR A 78 7.78 -4.31 -6.54
CA THR A 78 7.03 -4.05 -7.77
C THR A 78 6.97 -5.28 -8.67
N ALA A 79 8.09 -6.00 -8.83
CA ALA A 79 8.13 -7.23 -9.62
C ALA A 79 7.13 -8.26 -9.10
N CYS A 80 7.14 -8.51 -7.79
CA CYS A 80 6.20 -9.43 -7.14
C CYS A 80 4.73 -9.02 -7.32
N LEU A 81 4.42 -7.72 -7.23
CA LEU A 81 3.07 -7.21 -7.48
C LEU A 81 2.62 -7.42 -8.93
N LEU A 82 3.51 -7.20 -9.91
CA LEU A 82 3.21 -7.43 -11.32
C LEU A 82 3.04 -8.92 -11.62
N ASP A 83 3.90 -9.78 -11.09
CA ASP A 83 3.78 -11.24 -11.24
C ASP A 83 2.46 -11.77 -10.66
N TYR A 84 2.05 -11.22 -9.51
CA TYR A 84 0.75 -11.54 -8.92
C TYR A 84 -0.43 -11.01 -9.76
N ALA A 85 -0.31 -9.82 -10.34
CA ALA A 85 -1.33 -9.28 -11.24
C ALA A 85 -1.48 -10.15 -12.51
N VAL A 86 -0.38 -10.65 -13.08
CA VAL A 86 -0.39 -11.63 -14.17
C VAL A 86 -1.08 -12.92 -13.74
N THR A 87 -0.75 -13.44 -12.56
CA THR A 87 -1.40 -14.63 -12.01
C THR A 87 -2.92 -14.43 -11.88
N CYS A 88 -3.36 -13.27 -11.38
CA CYS A 88 -4.79 -12.94 -11.29
C CYS A 88 -5.44 -12.89 -12.67
N TYR A 89 -4.80 -12.25 -13.65
CA TYR A 89 -5.29 -12.14 -15.02
C TYR A 89 -5.44 -13.51 -15.69
N GLU A 90 -4.47 -14.41 -15.50
CA GLU A 90 -4.54 -15.77 -16.04
C GLU A 90 -5.63 -16.59 -15.36
N GLN A 91 -5.76 -16.50 -14.04
CA GLN A 91 -6.78 -17.22 -13.28
C GLN A 91 -8.20 -16.71 -13.51
N SER A 92 -8.34 -15.46 -13.94
CA SER A 92 -9.62 -14.83 -14.23
C SER A 92 -10.04 -14.96 -15.71
N ASP A 93 -9.28 -15.70 -16.53
CA ASP A 93 -9.44 -15.77 -17.99
C ASP A 93 -9.42 -14.38 -18.67
N GLY A 94 -8.62 -13.47 -18.11
CA GLY A 94 -8.36 -12.14 -18.65
C GLY A 94 -9.27 -11.02 -18.17
N MET A 95 -10.02 -11.24 -17.07
CA MET A 95 -10.86 -10.24 -16.39
C MET A 95 -10.11 -9.45 -15.31
#